data_AF-A0A8T5MLK4-F1
#
_entry.id   AF-A0A8T5MLK4-F1
#
_cell.length_a   1.000
_cell.length_b   1.000
_cell.length_c   1.000
_cell.angle_alpha   90.00
_cell.angle_beta   90.00
_cell.angle_gamma   90.00
#
_symmetry.space_group_name_H-M   'P 1'
#
loop_
_entity.id
_entity.type
_entity.pdbx_description
1 polymer ?
#
loop_
_entity_poly.entity_id
_entity_poly.type
_entity_poly.pdbx_seq_one_letter_code
_entity_poly.pdbx_strand_id
1 'polypeptide(L)'
;MLKEEAVRQVRMNISPEYFETFDPDKQLAVINKLHSTIFHLKASEEHFPPKHMDALIDFLEGRVNDLQVIYNIKTNKKLDEFFK
;
A
#
# COMPACT_ATOMS: atom_id res chain seq x y z
N MET A 1 13.83 15.95 0.00
CA MET A 1 13.30 15.93 -1.38
C MET A 1 12.99 14.53 -1.93
N LEU A 2 12.73 13.50 -1.11
CA LEU A 2 12.11 12.23 -1.56
C LEU A 2 10.72 12.01 -0.93
N LYS A 3 10.51 12.53 0.29
CA LYS A 3 9.26 12.36 1.06
C LYS A 3 8.06 13.10 0.45
N GLU A 4 8.26 14.29 -0.09
CA GLU A 4 7.17 15.10 -0.68
C GLU A 4 6.71 14.56 -2.03
N GLU A 5 7.62 13.98 -2.82
CA GLU A 5 7.30 13.41 -4.14
C GLU A 5 6.44 12.14 -3.99
N ALA A 6 6.72 11.29 -3.01
CA ALA A 6 5.90 10.12 -2.71
C ALA A 6 4.48 10.53 -2.27
N VAL A 7 4.36 11.51 -1.37
CA VAL A 7 3.06 12.04 -0.94
C VAL A 7 2.32 12.69 -2.11
N ARG A 8 3.04 13.39 -3.01
CA ARG A 8 2.48 14.02 -4.21
C ARG A 8 1.99 12.98 -5.23
N GLN A 9 2.74 11.90 -5.46
CA GLN A 9 2.32 10.82 -6.36
C GLN A 9 1.11 10.06 -5.82
N VAL A 10 1.06 9.79 -4.51
CA VAL A 10 -0.12 9.19 -3.87
C VAL A 10 -1.35 10.09 -4.04
N ARG A 11 -1.19 11.41 -3.86
CA ARG A 11 -2.29 12.38 -4.08
C ARG A 11 -2.71 12.52 -5.54
N MET A 12 -1.83 12.25 -6.50
CA MET A 12 -2.16 12.29 -7.92
C MET A 12 -2.86 11.01 -8.41
N ASN A 13 -2.58 9.87 -7.79
CA ASN A 13 -3.11 8.56 -8.22
C ASN A 13 -4.39 8.14 -7.47
N ILE A 14 -4.78 8.86 -6.42
CA ILE A 14 -5.94 8.54 -5.60
C ILE A 14 -6.95 9.66 -5.74
N SER A 15 -8.19 9.31 -6.11
CA SER A 15 -9.28 10.29 -6.17
C SER A 15 -9.40 10.99 -4.80
N PRO A 16 -9.50 12.34 -4.77
CA PRO A 16 -9.68 13.11 -3.54
C PRO A 16 -10.86 12.60 -2.69
N GLU A 17 -11.93 12.13 -3.34
CA GLU A 17 -13.12 11.59 -2.70
C GLU A 17 -12.83 10.32 -1.89
N TYR A 18 -11.92 9.48 -2.39
CA TYR A 18 -11.43 8.31 -1.66
C TYR A 18 -10.62 8.74 -0.42
N PHE A 19 -9.80 9.78 -0.55
CA PHE A 19 -8.99 10.28 0.56
C PHE A 19 -9.83 10.93 1.68
N GLU A 20 -10.95 11.57 1.32
CA GLU A 20 -11.83 12.24 2.29
C GLU A 20 -12.76 11.27 3.03
N THR A 21 -13.29 10.26 2.35
CA THR A 21 -14.17 9.22 2.93
C THR A 21 -13.40 8.15 3.74
N PHE A 22 -12.09 8.35 3.91
CA PHE A 22 -11.18 7.34 4.43
C PHE A 22 -11.22 7.18 5.96
N ASP A 23 -11.62 5.99 6.42
CA ASP A 23 -11.62 5.53 7.81
C ASP A 23 -10.32 4.76 8.15
N PRO A 24 -9.48 5.24 9.08
CA PRO A 24 -8.17 4.63 9.38
C PRO A 24 -8.23 3.17 9.86
N ASP A 25 -9.24 2.79 10.63
CA ASP A 25 -9.33 1.43 11.19
C ASP A 25 -9.68 0.42 10.09
N LYS A 26 -10.57 0.81 9.17
CA LYS A 26 -10.88 0.02 7.97
C LYS A 26 -9.67 -0.08 7.04
N GLN A 27 -8.86 0.99 6.95
CA GLN A 27 -7.64 1.02 6.15
C GLN A 27 -6.60 0.03 6.66
N LEU A 28 -6.37 0.00 7.98
CA LEU A 28 -5.43 -0.93 8.59
C LEU A 28 -5.85 -2.39 8.38
N ALA A 29 -7.15 -2.70 8.46
CA ALA A 29 -7.67 -4.03 8.17
C ALA A 29 -7.42 -4.46 6.71
N VAL A 30 -7.60 -3.54 5.75
CA VAL A 30 -7.31 -3.80 4.33
C VAL A 30 -5.82 -4.02 4.09
N ILE A 31 -4.96 -3.17 4.67
CA ILE A 31 -3.49 -3.30 4.60
C ILE A 31 -3.06 -4.69 5.10
N ASN A 32 -3.54 -5.11 6.28
CA ASN A 32 -3.21 -6.41 6.86
C ASN A 32 -3.68 -7.57 5.97
N LYS A 33 -4.87 -7.47 5.37
CA LYS A 33 -5.40 -8.49 4.47
C LYS A 33 -4.59 -8.60 3.17
N LEU A 34 -4.13 -7.48 2.63
CA LEU A 34 -3.26 -7.45 1.45
C LEU A 34 -1.88 -8.04 1.75
N HIS A 35 -1.27 -7.68 2.90
CA HIS A 35 -0.01 -8.29 3.34
C HIS A 35 -0.13 -9.82 3.46
N SER A 36 -1.21 -10.30 4.09
CA SER A 36 -1.48 -11.73 4.19
C SER A 36 -1.63 -12.36 2.81
N THR A 37 -2.33 -11.72 1.89
CA THR A 37 -2.52 -12.23 0.51
C THR A 37 -1.19 -12.32 -0.24
N ILE A 38 -0.36 -11.27 -0.19
CA ILE A 38 0.98 -11.26 -0.82
C ILE A 38 1.85 -12.37 -0.26
N PHE A 39 1.84 -12.58 1.06
CA PHE A 39 2.59 -13.66 1.70
C PHE A 39 2.17 -15.04 1.16
N HIS A 40 0.87 -15.32 1.08
CA HIS A 40 0.38 -16.59 0.53
C HIS A 40 0.70 -16.75 -0.96
N LEU A 41 0.63 -15.66 -1.75
CA LEU A 41 0.97 -15.69 -3.17
C LEU A 41 2.45 -16.05 -3.39
N LYS A 42 3.36 -15.42 -2.64
CA LYS A 42 4.80 -15.74 -2.63
C LYS A 42 5.06 -17.18 -2.19
N ALA A 43 4.27 -17.72 -1.26
CA ALA A 43 4.38 -19.11 -0.83
C ALA A 43 3.78 -20.11 -1.84
N SER A 44 2.98 -19.64 -2.80
CA SER A 44 2.27 -20.46 -3.80
C SER A 44 2.94 -20.50 -5.18
N GLU A 45 4.24 -20.18 -5.26
CA GLU A 45 5.04 -20.10 -6.50
C GLU A 45 4.96 -21.36 -7.39
N GLU A 46 4.46 -22.49 -6.88
CA GLU A 46 4.25 -23.72 -7.65
C GLU A 46 3.08 -23.70 -8.65
N HIS A 47 2.19 -22.70 -8.64
CA HIS A 47 0.90 -22.79 -9.37
C HIS A 47 0.69 -21.80 -10.52
N PHE A 48 1.58 -20.84 -10.72
CA PHE A 48 1.43 -19.82 -11.75
C PHE A 48 2.75 -19.53 -12.47
N PRO A 49 2.72 -19.09 -13.75
CA PRO A 49 3.92 -18.66 -14.45
C PRO A 49 4.59 -17.50 -13.68
N PRO A 50 5.90 -17.59 -13.34
CA PRO A 50 6.58 -16.64 -12.45
C PRO A 50 6.38 -15.18 -12.86
N LYS A 51 6.48 -14.89 -14.16
CA LYS A 51 6.34 -13.55 -14.73
C LYS A 51 5.00 -12.85 -14.41
N HIS A 52 3.90 -13.58 -14.31
CA HIS A 52 2.59 -13.01 -13.98
C HIS A 52 2.38 -12.89 -12.47
N MET A 53 2.98 -13.80 -11.71
CA MET A 53 2.94 -13.78 -10.26
C MET A 53 3.76 -12.60 -9.71
N ASP A 54 4.97 -12.38 -10.23
CA ASP A 54 5.83 -11.27 -9.84
C ASP A 54 5.16 -9.91 -10.12
N ALA A 55 4.61 -9.73 -11.32
CA ALA A 55 3.91 -8.51 -11.68
C ALA A 55 2.66 -8.25 -10.81
N LEU A 56 1.97 -9.33 -10.38
CA LEU A 56 0.83 -9.23 -9.47
C LEU A 56 1.28 -8.86 -8.06
N ILE A 57 2.35 -9.48 -7.56
CA ILE A 57 2.96 -9.18 -6.26
C ILE A 57 3.41 -7.72 -6.22
N ASP A 58 4.16 -7.26 -7.22
CA ASP A 58 4.65 -5.88 -7.32
C ASP A 58 3.48 -4.87 -7.32
N PHE A 59 2.41 -5.16 -8.06
CA PHE A 59 1.22 -4.33 -8.07
C PHE A 59 0.56 -4.25 -6.68
N LEU A 60 0.40 -5.39 -5.99
CA LEU A 60 -0.20 -5.44 -4.67
C LEU A 60 0.67 -4.74 -3.61
N GLU A 61 1.99 -4.91 -3.66
CA GLU A 61 2.94 -4.21 -2.79
C GLU A 61 2.88 -2.69 -2.99
N GLY A 62 2.78 -2.21 -4.24
CA GLY A 62 2.54 -0.81 -4.55
C GLY A 62 1.26 -0.27 -3.88
N ARG A 63 0.16 -1.03 -3.92
CA ARG A 63 -1.10 -0.63 -3.27
C ARG A 63 -1.03 -0.62 -1.75
N VAL A 64 -0.32 -1.57 -1.14
CA VAL A 64 -0.08 -1.58 0.30
C VAL A 64 0.68 -0.32 0.71
N ASN A 65 1.73 0.05 -0.02
CA ASN A 65 2.52 1.25 0.26
C ASN A 65 1.69 2.53 0.16
N ASP A 66 0.88 2.67 -0.90
CA ASP A 66 -0.03 3.82 -1.07
C ASP A 66 -0.97 3.96 0.15
N LEU A 67 -1.61 2.85 0.56
CA LEU A 67 -2.54 2.84 1.69
C LEU A 67 -1.84 3.12 3.03
N GLN A 68 -0.63 2.60 3.23
CA GLN A 68 0.16 2.82 4.43
C GLN A 68 0.56 4.31 4.58
N VAL A 69 0.93 4.97 3.47
CA VAL A 69 1.23 6.41 3.45
C VAL A 69 -0.02 7.22 3.84
N ILE A 70 -1.19 6.92 3.26
CA ILE A 70 -2.43 7.61 3.61
C ILE A 70 -2.78 7.41 5.08
N TYR A 71 -2.71 6.17 5.57
CA TYR A 71 -3.00 5.84 6.96
C TYR A 71 -2.10 6.63 7.91
N ASN A 72 -0.80 6.71 7.62
CA ASN A 72 0.15 7.47 8.44
C ASN A 72 -0.13 8.98 8.42
N ILE A 73 -0.50 9.55 7.25
CA ILE A 73 -0.90 10.96 7.13
C ILE A 73 -2.15 11.24 7.97
N LYS A 74 -3.17 10.40 7.88
CA LYS A 74 -4.45 10.58 8.60
C LYS A 74 -4.32 10.38 10.11
N THR A 75 -3.47 9.45 10.54
CA THR A 75 -3.26 9.14 11.97
C THR A 75 -2.16 9.99 12.62
N ASN A 76 -1.50 10.87 11.85
CA ASN A 76 -0.40 11.72 12.30
C ASN A 76 0.75 10.93 12.97
N LYS A 77 0.88 9.64 12.65
CA LYS A 77 2.04 8.83 13.04
C LYS A 77 3.23 9.33 12.24
N LYS A 78 4.28 9.76 12.95
CA LYS A 78 5.45 10.43 12.39
C LYS A 78 5.94 9.72 11.13
N LEU A 79 5.80 10.40 9.99
CA LEU A 79 6.31 10.00 8.67
C LEU A 79 7.81 9.63 8.67
N ASP A 80 8.55 9.97 9.73
CA ASP A 80 9.97 9.68 9.91
C ASP A 80 10.29 8.20 10.19
N GLU A 81 9.35 7.41 10.73
CA GLU A 81 9.56 5.96 10.94
C GLU A 81 9.34 5.13 9.67
N PHE A 82 8.66 5.69 8.66
CA PHE A 82 8.28 4.97 7.43
C PHE A 82 9.39 4.90 6.37
N PHE A 83 10.32 5.86 6.35
CA PHE A 83 11.42 5.93 5.37
C PHE A 83 12.76 5.40 5.92
N LYS A 84 12.75 4.73 7.08
CA LYS A 84 13.90 4.08 7.69
C LYS A 84 13.90 2.58 7.36
#